data_AF-A0A2H5V5D6-F1
#
_entry.id   AF-A0A2H5V5D6-F1
#
_cell.length_a   1.000
_cell.length_b   1.000
_cell.length_c   1.000
_cell.angle_alpha   90.00
_cell.angle_beta   90.00
_cell.angle_gamma   90.00
#
_symmetry.space_group_name_H-M   'P 1'
#
loop_
_entity.id
_entity.type
_entity.pdbx_description
1 polymer ?
#
loop_
_entity_poly.entity_id
_entity_poly.type
_entity_poly.pdbx_seq_one_letter_code
_entity_poly.pdbx_strand_id
1 'polypeptide(L)' 'MERAVDVLDELRRLVDGWGEVVEEYGGYAIKIVNGARLPWSKICELLLGINHEIWVERRGHDMYIVSKPATD' A
#
# COMPACT_ATOMS: atom_id res chain seq x y z
N MET A 1 0.46 -23.98 8.24
CA MET A 1 1.49 -22.98 7.91
C MET A 1 0.99 -22.27 6.67
N GLU A 2 0.07 -21.33 6.89
CA GLU A 2 -0.51 -20.48 5.84
C GLU A 2 0.65 -19.80 5.11
N ARG A 3 0.65 -19.88 3.78
CA ARG A 3 1.61 -19.14 2.97
C ARG A 3 1.43 -17.67 3.31
N ALA A 4 2.42 -17.07 3.97
CA ALA A 4 2.62 -15.63 3.89
C ALA A 4 2.79 -15.35 2.39
N VAL A 5 1.71 -15.00 1.72
CA VAL A 5 1.80 -14.28 0.45
C VAL A 5 2.61 -13.05 0.79
N ASP A 6 3.76 -12.88 0.13
CA ASP A 6 4.58 -11.70 0.34
C ASP A 6 3.72 -10.49 -0.03
N VAL A 7 3.26 -9.76 1.00
CA VAL A 7 2.34 -8.62 0.86
C VAL A 7 2.95 -7.59 -0.08
N LEU A 8 4.26 -7.43 -0.05
CA LEU A 8 4.99 -6.55 -0.94
C LEU A 8 4.84 -6.97 -2.41
N ASP A 9 4.97 -8.25 -2.71
CA ASP A 9 4.80 -8.76 -4.07
C ASP A 9 3.37 -8.61 -4.55
N GLU A 10 2.38 -8.82 -3.68
CA GLU A 10 0.98 -8.58 -4.02
C GLU A 10 0.70 -7.08 -4.24
N LEU A 11 1.23 -6.21 -3.39
CA LEU A 11 1.15 -4.76 -3.58
C LEU A 11 1.77 -4.36 -4.92
N ARG A 12 2.97 -4.86 -5.24
CA ARG A 12 3.64 -4.60 -6.53
C ARG A 12 2.79 -5.06 -7.72
N ARG A 13 2.16 -6.23 -7.63
CA ARG A 13 1.21 -6.72 -8.65
C ARG A 13 -0.02 -5.83 -8.78
N LEU A 14 -0.58 -5.36 -7.66
CA LEU A 14 -1.77 -4.52 -7.67
C LEU A 14 -1.49 -3.12 -8.22
N VAL A 15 -0.33 -2.54 -7.91
CA VAL A 15 0.01 -1.17 -8.33
C VAL A 15 0.60 -1.09 -9.74
N ASP A 16 0.90 -2.22 -10.39
CA ASP A 16 1.65 -2.28 -11.64
C ASP A 16 1.12 -1.29 -12.70
N GLY A 17 1.99 -0.36 -13.12
CA GLY A 17 1.69 0.72 -14.06
C GLY A 17 0.89 1.92 -13.51
N TRP A 18 0.35 1.85 -12.29
CA TRP A 18 -0.51 2.90 -11.69
C TRP A 18 0.07 3.53 -10.42
N GLY A 19 1.11 2.93 -9.83
CA GLY A 19 1.81 3.43 -8.66
C GLY A 19 3.17 2.76 -8.45
N GLU A 20 3.87 3.17 -7.39
CA GLU A 20 5.17 2.62 -7.00
C GLU A 20 5.15 2.26 -5.53
N VAL A 21 5.56 1.04 -5.16
CA VAL A 21 5.62 0.59 -3.75
C VAL A 21 7.01 0.84 -3.19
N VAL A 22 7.06 1.50 -2.05
CA VAL A 22 8.24 1.70 -1.22
C VAL A 22 8.00 1.01 0.12
N GLU A 23 8.92 0.15 0.53
CA GLU A 23 8.93 -0.37 1.89
C GLU A 23 9.43 0.70 2.85
N GLU A 24 8.74 0.83 3.98
CA GLU A 24 9.18 1.65 5.10
C GLU A 24 9.29 0.80 6.35
N TYR A 25 9.97 1.31 7.38
CA TYR A 25 10.08 0.61 8.65
C TYR A 25 8.69 0.23 9.21
N GLY A 26 8.40 -1.07 9.19
CA GLY A 26 7.12 -1.65 9.62
C GLY A 26 5.95 -1.56 8.64
N GLY A 27 6.07 -0.95 7.46
CA GLY A 27 4.92 -0.83 6.56
C GLY A 27 5.26 -0.39 5.14
N TYR A 28 4.30 0.23 4.46
CA TYR A 28 4.40 0.49 3.02
C TYR A 28 3.96 1.91 2.69
N ALA A 29 4.64 2.53 1.73
CA ALA A 29 4.23 3.77 1.09
C ALA A 29 4.05 3.52 -0.41
N ILE A 30 2.88 3.81 -0.94
CA ILE A 30 2.52 3.60 -2.35
C ILE A 30 2.36 4.97 -3.00
N LYS A 31 3.33 5.36 -3.84
CA LYS A 31 3.21 6.57 -4.66
C LYS A 31 2.11 6.39 -5.69
N ILE A 32 1.20 7.35 -5.76
CA ILE A 32 0.08 7.33 -6.71
C ILE A 32 0.53 8.00 -8.01
N VAL A 33 0.69 7.23 -9.09
CA VAL A 33 1.01 7.75 -10.43
C VAL A 33 -0.28 8.04 -11.21
N ASN A 34 -1.27 7.15 -11.15
CA ASN A 34 -2.59 7.36 -11.76
C ASN A 34 -3.72 6.93 -10.82
N GLY A 35 -4.21 7.88 -10.01
CA GLY A 35 -5.25 7.61 -9.01
C GLY A 35 -6.59 7.15 -9.59
N ALA A 36 -6.89 7.41 -10.86
CA ALA A 36 -8.13 6.98 -11.50
C ALA A 36 -8.11 5.49 -11.90
N ARG A 37 -6.92 4.91 -12.07
CA ARG A 37 -6.74 3.50 -12.46
C ARG A 37 -6.18 2.62 -11.35
N LEU A 38 -5.60 3.24 -10.32
CA LEU A 38 -5.10 2.55 -9.15
C LEU A 38 -6.23 1.73 -8.48
N PRO A 39 -6.04 0.43 -8.19
CA PRO A 39 -7.06 -0.40 -7.59
C PRO A 39 -7.17 -0.17 -6.07
N TRP A 40 -7.68 1.01 -5.68
CA TRP A 40 -7.79 1.46 -4.29
C TRP A 40 -8.39 0.42 -3.33
N SER A 41 -9.55 -0.15 -3.68
CA SER A 41 -10.25 -1.11 -2.80
C SER A 41 -9.38 -2.31 -2.47
N LYS A 42 -8.71 -2.89 -3.47
CA LYS A 42 -7.85 -4.07 -3.30
C LYS A 42 -6.62 -3.77 -2.45
N ILE A 43 -6.02 -2.60 -2.66
CA ILE A 43 -4.88 -2.14 -1.86
C ILE A 43 -5.32 -1.97 -0.39
N CYS A 44 -6.44 -1.30 -0.14
CA CYS A 44 -6.97 -1.11 1.21
C CYS A 44 -7.35 -2.44 1.86
N GLU A 45 -8.04 -3.33 1.16
CA GLU A 45 -8.43 -4.66 1.66
C GLU A 45 -7.20 -5.49 2.06
N LEU A 46 -6.16 -5.50 1.23
CA LEU A 46 -4.92 -6.22 1.53
C LEU A 46 -4.23 -5.67 2.78
N LEU A 47 -4.07 -4.35 2.87
CA LEU A 47 -3.37 -3.68 3.97
C LEU A 47 -4.16 -3.75 5.28
N LEU A 48 -5.47 -3.51 5.26
CA LEU A 48 -6.33 -3.68 6.45
C LEU A 48 -6.38 -5.15 6.89
N GLY A 49 -6.33 -6.10 5.94
CA GLY A 49 -6.32 -7.53 6.21
C GLY A 49 -5.11 -8.02 7.01
N ILE A 50 -4.01 -7.26 7.02
CA ILE A 50 -2.82 -7.52 7.82
C ILE A 50 -2.74 -6.64 9.08
N ASN A 51 -3.86 -6.07 9.51
CA ASN A 51 -3.96 -5.20 10.68
C ASN A 51 -3.08 -3.94 10.59
N HIS A 52 -2.98 -3.33 9.41
CA HIS A 52 -2.38 -2.02 9.25
C HIS A 52 -3.45 -0.91 9.34
N GLU A 53 -3.06 0.25 9.85
CA GLU A 53 -3.75 1.52 9.60
C GLU A 53 -3.32 2.08 8.24
N ILE A 54 -4.22 2.83 7.59
CA ILE A 54 -3.99 3.40 6.27
C ILE A 54 -4.40 4.87 6.24
N TRP A 55 -3.58 5.71 5.64
CA TRP A 55 -3.92 7.09 5.35
C TRP A 55 -3.34 7.51 4.00
N VAL A 56 -3.83 8.65 3.48
CA VAL A 56 -3.28 9.29 2.29
C VAL A 56 -2.57 10.55 2.72
N GLU A 57 -1.35 10.74 2.25
CA GLU A 57 -0.56 11.95 2.53
C GLU A 57 0.10 12.51 1.28
N ARG A 58 0.55 13.75 1.40
CA ARG A 58 1.32 14.44 0.36
C ARG A 58 2.78 14.52 0.78
N ARG A 59 3.69 14.06 -0.08
CA ARG A 59 5.14 14.23 0.07
C ARG A 59 5.65 15.05 -1.10
N GLY A 60 5.94 16.33 -0.87
CA GLY A 60 6.23 17.28 -1.94
C GLY A 60 5.05 17.46 -2.89
N HIS A 61 5.24 17.15 -4.17
CA HIS A 61 4.17 17.22 -5.19
C HIS A 61 3.40 15.91 -5.36
N ASP A 62 3.92 14.81 -4.80
CA ASP A 62 3.37 13.47 -4.98
C ASP A 62 2.38 13.12 -3.86
N MET A 63 1.41 12.26 -4.16
CA MET A 63 0.48 11.68 -3.19
C MET A 63 0.85 10.22 -2.93
N TYR A 64 0.69 9.80 -1.68
CA TYR A 64 1.02 8.46 -1.22
C TYR A 64 -0.14 7.87 -0.44
N ILE A 65 -0.41 6.58 -0.64
CA ILE A 65 -1.12 5.75 0.34
C ILE A 65 -0.05 5.21 1.28
N VAL A 66 -0.17 5.45 2.57
CA VAL A 66 0.80 4.99 3.57
C VAL A 66 0.10 4.02 4.52
N SER A 67 0.85 3.03 4.97
CA SER A 67 0.39 2.06 5.95
C SER A 67 1.46 1.73 6.99
N LYS A 68 1.01 1.46 8.22
CA LYS A 68 1.80 0.96 9.34
C LYS A 68 0.97 -0.03 10.15
N PRO A 69 1.58 -0.95 10.90
CA PRO A 69 0.85 -1.87 11.76
C PRO A 69 0.08 -1.05 12.78
N ALA A 70 -1.20 -1.37 12.98
CA ALA A 70 -1.99 -0.75 14.02
C ALA A 70 -1.36 -1.05 15.37
N THR A 71 -1.11 -0.01 16.16
CA THR A 71 -0.77 -0.15 17.58
C THR A 71 -2.07 -0.15 18.37
N ASP A 72 -2.30 -1.17 19.19
CA ASP A 72 -3.39 -1.20 20.19
C ASP A 72 -3.34 0.00 21.14
#